data_AF-A0A814S3P8-F1
#
_entry.id   AF-A0A814S3P8-F1
#
_cell.length_a   1.000
_cell.length_b   1.000
_cell.length_c   1.000
_cell.angle_alpha   90.00
_cell.angle_beta   90.00
_cell.angle_gamma   90.00
#
_symmetry.space_group_name_H-M   'P 1'
#
loop_
_entity.id
_entity.type
_entity.pdbx_description
1 polymer ?
#
loop_
_entity_poly.entity_id
_entity_poly.type
_entity_poly.pdbx_seq_one_letter_code
_entity_poly.pdbx_strand_id
1 'polypeptide(L)'
;MNRALQTVCTRLFTRPLLNLSSGILPNAGVNFIPCASVRHHKLNDQQMRLRYKKLHWHKFYDDKWVQRRGGGWDEKITSENADFLQEMVYETYAEQESPLKDGPWQRGKFTADPETIRTGVIGLKLGTLPQWDKKGRKFYVTLVQIVDNHVINYTPPEMINFRTLFTTRPLRRELQGKVGMLVVGALSCDPRKFTRAYNGLFEKAGVPPKRKLTRFFITPNSVIKPGTPLYATHFRCGDYVDAQARSIDYGFQGAMRRYGFRGGPSDEYGATKFHRKRGTVGSGRKHKILPGTRMAGLMGNKLVMMKGLKVWRINTKYNILYLMGPSVPGPNHGYMRIQDSTLYERKKLFTEENHPPFPTYYRDDNDGKPLDEELFADDIYRFDQPTLTLDDVQVTPLTSRRTTAKTAQKKK
;
A
#
# COMPACT_ATOMS: atom_id res chain seq x y z
N MET A 1 -41.06 -25.75 1.59
CA MET A 1 -41.65 -26.19 0.31
C MET A 1 -41.32 -25.13 -0.72
N ASN A 2 -40.15 -25.25 -1.37
CA ASN A 2 -39.95 -25.91 -2.67
C ASN A 2 -40.34 -24.97 -3.81
N ARG A 3 -39.37 -24.29 -4.41
CA ARG A 3 -38.63 -24.70 -5.63
C ARG A 3 -39.28 -24.16 -6.90
N ALA A 4 -38.78 -23.03 -7.36
CA ALA A 4 -38.70 -22.58 -8.75
C ALA A 4 -37.68 -21.42 -8.71
N LEU A 5 -36.47 -21.48 -9.25
CA LEU A 5 -36.10 -21.79 -10.63
C LEU A 5 -34.63 -22.26 -10.66
N GLN A 6 -34.44 -23.55 -10.86
CA GLN A 6 -33.19 -24.17 -11.31
C GLN A 6 -33.62 -25.19 -12.37
N THR A 7 -33.31 -24.94 -13.64
CA THR A 7 -33.01 -25.90 -14.73
C THR A 7 -33.39 -25.28 -16.08
N VAL A 8 -32.38 -24.91 -16.88
CA VAL A 8 -32.25 -25.37 -18.27
C VAL A 8 -30.75 -25.40 -18.58
N CYS A 9 -30.19 -26.59 -18.52
CA CYS A 9 -28.90 -26.92 -19.13
C CYS A 9 -29.11 -28.23 -19.91
N THR A 10 -28.42 -28.34 -21.04
CA THR A 10 -28.19 -29.54 -21.88
C THR A 10 -29.23 -29.91 -22.96
N ARG A 11 -28.78 -29.81 -24.22
CA ARG A 11 -28.93 -30.76 -25.37
C ARG A 11 -28.13 -30.14 -26.53
N LEU A 12 -26.87 -30.52 -26.79
CA LEU A 12 -26.35 -31.74 -27.43
C LEU A 12 -26.80 -31.92 -28.90
N PHE A 13 -25.81 -31.89 -29.82
CA PHE A 13 -25.42 -32.92 -30.81
C PHE A 13 -24.85 -32.26 -32.10
N THR A 14 -23.52 -32.30 -32.32
CA THR A 14 -22.78 -33.18 -33.27
C THR A 14 -23.13 -32.98 -34.76
N ARG A 15 -22.25 -32.60 -35.69
CA ARG A 15 -21.15 -33.32 -36.41
C ARG A 15 -20.77 -32.44 -37.65
N PRO A 16 -19.80 -32.74 -38.55
CA PRO A 16 -18.75 -33.76 -38.54
C PRO A 16 -17.32 -33.21 -38.80
N LEU A 17 -16.37 -34.13 -38.63
CA LEU A 17 -14.95 -34.04 -38.94
C LEU A 17 -14.69 -34.08 -40.46
N LEU A 18 -13.78 -33.24 -40.95
CA LEU A 18 -13.03 -33.48 -42.18
C LEU A 18 -11.52 -33.37 -41.88
N ASN A 19 -10.83 -34.46 -42.18
CA ASN A 19 -9.39 -34.66 -42.09
C ASN A 19 -8.63 -33.77 -43.08
N LEU A 20 -7.56 -33.10 -42.62
CA LEU A 20 -6.41 -32.76 -43.47
C LEU A 20 -5.11 -32.87 -42.64
N SER A 21 -4.41 -33.98 -42.90
CA SER A 21 -2.95 -34.17 -42.95
C SER A 21 -2.02 -33.29 -42.09
N SER A 22 -1.33 -33.97 -41.16
CA SER A 22 0.11 -33.87 -40.85
C SER A 22 0.87 -32.61 -41.29
N GLY A 23 1.21 -31.76 -40.33
CA GLY A 23 2.20 -30.70 -40.47
C GLY A 23 2.81 -30.36 -39.12
N ILE A 24 3.94 -30.99 -38.81
CA ILE A 24 4.79 -30.71 -37.64
C ILE A 24 5.44 -29.34 -37.85
N LEU A 25 5.22 -28.38 -36.95
CA LEU A 25 6.03 -27.16 -36.84
C LEU A 25 6.49 -26.95 -35.38
N PRO A 26 7.75 -26.55 -35.16
CA PRO A 26 8.42 -26.67 -33.88
C PRO A 26 8.15 -25.48 -32.95
N ASN A 27 8.05 -25.79 -31.64
CA ASN A 27 7.99 -24.83 -30.55
C ASN A 27 9.20 -23.88 -30.56
N ALA A 28 8.95 -22.60 -30.84
CA ALA A 28 9.93 -21.52 -30.65
C ALA A 28 10.14 -21.28 -29.15
N GLY A 29 11.33 -21.63 -28.66
CA GLY A 29 11.77 -21.42 -27.29
C GLY A 29 11.89 -19.92 -26.95
N VAL A 30 11.17 -19.49 -25.92
CA VAL A 30 11.34 -18.17 -25.31
C VAL A 30 12.59 -18.19 -24.43
N ASN A 31 13.69 -17.68 -24.97
CA ASN A 31 14.94 -17.48 -24.23
C ASN A 31 14.78 -16.32 -23.23
N PHE A 32 14.67 -16.65 -21.94
CA PHE A 32 14.86 -15.70 -20.85
C PHE A 32 16.35 -15.33 -20.75
N ILE A 33 16.70 -14.08 -21.00
CA ILE A 33 18.03 -13.52 -20.73
C ILE A 33 18.09 -13.14 -19.25
N PRO A 34 18.93 -13.78 -18.41
CA PRO A 34 19.13 -13.31 -17.04
C PRO A 34 20.05 -12.07 -17.04
N CYS A 35 19.59 -10.99 -16.41
CA CYS A 35 20.40 -9.80 -16.14
C CYS A 35 21.72 -10.16 -15.46
N ALA A 36 22.81 -9.60 -15.99
CA ALA A 36 24.15 -9.70 -15.44
C ALA A 36 24.18 -9.25 -13.97
N SER A 37 24.85 -10.05 -13.14
CA SER A 37 25.08 -9.76 -11.73
C SER A 37 26.09 -8.62 -11.58
N VAL A 38 25.67 -7.53 -10.94
CA VAL A 38 26.58 -6.49 -10.45
C VAL A 38 27.42 -7.09 -9.31
N ARG A 39 28.75 -7.07 -9.45
CA ARG A 39 29.70 -7.51 -8.43
C ARG A 39 29.58 -6.57 -7.22
N HIS A 40 29.19 -7.10 -6.07
CA HIS A 40 29.33 -6.39 -4.80
C HIS A 40 30.80 -6.46 -4.32
N HIS A 41 31.44 -5.31 -4.19
CA HIS A 41 32.72 -5.18 -3.50
C HIS A 41 32.58 -5.64 -2.04
N LYS A 42 33.55 -6.43 -1.58
CA LYS A 42 33.70 -6.91 -0.21
C LYS A 42 33.94 -5.71 0.72
N LEU A 43 33.03 -5.45 1.66
CA LEU A 43 33.34 -4.65 2.84
C LEU A 43 33.82 -5.58 3.96
N ASN A 44 34.83 -5.08 4.67
CA ASN A 44 35.69 -5.78 5.61
C ASN A 44 34.92 -6.30 6.83
N ASP A 45 34.96 -7.60 7.08
CA ASP A 45 34.45 -8.27 8.28
C ASP A 45 35.43 -8.07 9.44
N GLN A 46 35.37 -6.90 10.10
CA GLN A 46 35.94 -6.76 11.44
C GLN A 46 34.83 -6.82 12.50
N GLN A 47 34.79 -8.00 13.13
CA GLN A 47 34.15 -8.40 14.38
C GLN A 47 33.43 -7.29 15.19
N MET A 48 32.09 -7.34 15.16
CA MET A 48 31.25 -6.73 16.19
C MET A 48 30.55 -7.83 17.00
N ARG A 49 31.22 -8.30 18.07
CA ARG A 49 30.57 -9.06 19.15
C ARG A 49 29.69 -8.11 19.96
N LEU A 50 28.44 -7.91 19.53
CA LEU A 50 27.46 -7.19 20.33
C LEU A 50 26.81 -8.16 21.33
N ARG A 51 27.17 -8.01 22.62
CA ARG A 51 26.42 -8.56 23.75
C ARG A 51 24.97 -8.07 23.66
N TYR A 52 24.04 -8.96 23.33
CA TYR A 52 22.61 -8.67 23.36
C TYR A 52 22.16 -8.54 24.82
N LYS A 53 22.15 -7.31 25.37
CA LYS A 53 21.23 -7.00 26.46
C LYS A 53 19.82 -7.11 25.88
N LYS A 54 18.95 -7.91 26.52
CA LYS A 54 17.50 -7.93 26.26
C LYS A 54 17.00 -6.49 26.48
N LEU A 55 16.95 -5.70 25.42
CA LEU A 55 16.31 -4.39 25.45
C LEU A 55 14.83 -4.65 25.72
N HIS A 56 14.27 -3.99 26.73
CA HIS A 56 12.83 -3.99 26.94
C HIS A 56 12.17 -3.48 25.66
N TRP A 57 11.45 -4.38 25.00
CA TRP A 57 10.76 -4.11 23.76
C TRP A 57 9.64 -3.12 24.07
N HIS A 58 9.73 -1.89 23.55
CA HIS A 58 8.55 -1.04 23.50
C HIS A 58 7.48 -1.81 22.74
N LYS A 59 6.26 -1.88 23.29
CA LYS A 59 5.11 -2.46 22.61
C LYS A 59 4.94 -1.67 21.31
N PHE A 60 5.28 -2.31 20.19
CA PHE A 60 4.85 -1.86 18.88
C PHE A 60 3.35 -1.59 19.02
N TYR A 61 2.84 -0.46 18.53
CA TYR A 61 1.43 -0.44 18.13
C TYR A 61 1.36 -1.38 16.93
N ASP A 62 1.42 -2.67 17.23
CA ASP A 62 1.30 -3.72 16.26
C ASP A 62 -0.03 -3.48 15.61
N ASP A 63 -0.01 -3.49 14.28
CA ASP A 63 -1.14 -3.22 13.42
C ASP A 63 -2.38 -4.07 13.73
N LYS A 64 -2.25 -5.01 14.68
CA LYS A 64 -3.16 -6.06 15.12
C LYS A 64 -3.77 -5.88 16.50
N TRP A 65 -3.37 -4.92 17.34
CA TRP A 65 -3.91 -4.87 18.71
C TRP A 65 -4.23 -3.45 19.17
N VAL A 66 -5.29 -2.87 18.63
CA VAL A 66 -6.09 -2.00 19.48
C VAL A 66 -6.62 -2.89 20.61
N GLN A 67 -6.25 -2.58 21.84
CA GLN A 67 -6.73 -3.33 22.99
C GLN A 67 -8.22 -3.09 23.15
N ARG A 68 -9.00 -4.00 22.56
CA ARG A 68 -10.42 -4.09 22.87
C ARG A 68 -10.56 -4.52 24.32
N ARG A 69 -11.59 -4.02 25.00
CA ARG A 69 -11.96 -4.60 26.29
C ARG A 69 -12.34 -6.06 26.07
N GLY A 70 -11.82 -6.97 26.91
CA GLY A 70 -12.33 -8.34 26.96
C GLY A 70 -13.63 -8.36 27.75
N GLY A 71 -14.73 -8.87 27.16
CA GLY A 71 -16.02 -9.05 27.83
C GLY A 71 -17.22 -8.57 27.02
N GLY A 72 -18.35 -9.28 27.13
CA GLY A 72 -19.65 -8.96 26.51
C GLY A 72 -20.43 -7.93 27.34
N TRP A 73 -20.16 -6.64 27.09
CA TRP A 73 -20.87 -5.54 27.77
C TRP A 73 -22.34 -5.45 27.37
N ASP A 74 -22.71 -6.05 26.24
CA ASP A 74 -24.05 -5.98 25.68
C ASP A 74 -25.04 -6.94 26.36
N GLU A 75 -24.56 -7.88 27.19
CA GLU A 75 -25.39 -8.93 27.80
C GLU A 75 -26.42 -8.40 28.82
N LYS A 76 -26.26 -7.16 29.32
CA LYS A 76 -27.15 -6.54 30.32
C LYS A 76 -27.79 -5.23 29.88
N ILE A 77 -27.72 -4.89 28.58
CA ILE A 77 -28.26 -3.62 28.05
C ILE A 77 -29.60 -3.91 27.37
N THR A 78 -30.66 -3.21 27.76
CA THR A 78 -31.94 -3.23 27.03
C THR A 78 -31.78 -2.54 25.68
N SER A 79 -32.60 -2.89 24.67
CA SER A 79 -32.52 -2.28 23.34
C SER A 79 -32.64 -0.75 23.40
N GLU A 80 -33.59 -0.23 24.20
CA GLU A 80 -33.80 1.21 24.40
C GLU A 80 -32.56 1.90 24.96
N ASN A 81 -31.90 1.27 25.94
CA ASN A 81 -30.67 1.82 26.51
C ASN A 81 -29.52 1.78 25.51
N ALA A 82 -29.46 0.78 24.61
CA ALA A 82 -28.43 0.70 23.58
C ALA A 82 -28.56 1.85 22.57
N ASP A 83 -29.79 2.15 22.16
CA ASP A 83 -30.11 3.24 21.22
C ASP A 83 -29.80 4.61 21.85
N PHE A 84 -30.28 4.87 23.08
CA PHE A 84 -29.94 6.08 23.83
C PHE A 84 -28.42 6.28 23.96
N LEU A 85 -27.73 5.19 24.28
CA LEU A 85 -26.29 5.19 24.41
C LEU A 85 -25.58 5.44 23.06
N GLN A 86 -26.16 5.05 21.93
CA GLN A 86 -25.63 5.35 20.60
C GLN A 86 -25.87 6.83 20.23
N GLU A 87 -27.05 7.37 20.55
CA GLU A 87 -27.38 8.78 20.40
C GLU A 87 -26.46 9.67 21.22
N MET A 88 -26.26 9.37 22.51
CA MET A 88 -25.32 10.09 23.38
C MET A 88 -23.90 10.12 22.81
N VAL A 89 -23.44 9.01 22.22
CA VAL A 89 -22.11 8.96 21.57
C VAL A 89 -22.10 9.83 20.33
N TYR A 90 -23.15 9.79 19.51
CA TYR A 90 -23.28 10.64 18.35
C TYR A 90 -23.27 12.12 18.74
N GLU A 91 -24.11 12.54 19.68
CA GLU A 91 -24.18 13.93 20.19
C GLU A 91 -22.82 14.41 20.73
N THR A 92 -22.18 13.61 21.60
CA THR A 92 -20.88 13.94 22.19
C THR A 92 -19.79 14.21 21.14
N TYR A 93 -19.84 13.51 20.01
CA TYR A 93 -18.84 13.64 18.95
C TYR A 93 -19.34 14.41 17.71
N ALA A 94 -20.62 14.76 17.63
CA ALA A 94 -21.21 15.55 16.54
C ALA A 94 -20.94 17.03 16.73
N GLU A 95 -20.97 17.51 17.98
CA GLU A 95 -20.65 18.90 18.37
C GLU A 95 -19.15 19.20 18.36
N GLN A 96 -18.41 18.58 17.43
CA GLN A 96 -16.96 18.33 17.40
C GLN A 96 -16.07 19.60 17.46
N GLU A 97 -16.10 20.34 18.55
CA GLU A 97 -15.09 21.33 18.91
C GLU A 97 -13.96 20.58 19.62
N SER A 98 -12.76 20.56 19.01
CA SER A 98 -11.58 20.00 19.68
C SER A 98 -11.37 20.71 21.03
N PRO A 99 -11.17 19.97 22.15
CA PRO A 99 -10.94 20.56 23.46
C PRO A 99 -9.62 21.33 23.52
N LEU A 100 -8.74 21.15 22.53
CA LEU A 100 -7.76 22.15 22.15
C LEU A 100 -8.51 23.35 21.51
N LYS A 101 -9.13 24.19 22.34
CA LYS A 101 -9.62 25.53 21.96
C LYS A 101 -8.49 26.55 21.80
N ASP A 102 -7.25 26.09 21.63
CA ASP A 102 -6.17 26.97 21.18
C ASP A 102 -6.48 27.45 19.75
N GLY A 103 -6.13 28.70 19.42
CA GLY A 103 -6.24 29.18 18.04
C GLY A 103 -5.55 28.24 17.03
N PRO A 104 -5.86 28.34 15.73
CA PRO A 104 -5.18 27.55 14.72
C PRO A 104 -3.66 27.76 14.86
N TRP A 105 -2.91 26.66 14.94
CA TRP A 105 -1.45 26.74 14.94
C TRP A 105 -0.98 27.44 13.67
N GLN A 106 0.10 28.22 13.77
CA GLN A 106 0.69 28.87 12.60
C GLN A 106 1.01 27.81 11.54
N ARG A 107 0.41 27.97 10.36
CA ARG A 107 0.61 27.06 9.24
C ARG A 107 2.00 27.33 8.67
N GLY A 108 2.84 26.32 8.57
CA GLY A 108 4.10 26.47 7.87
C GLY A 108 3.88 26.64 6.37
N LYS A 109 4.80 27.36 5.73
CA LYS A 109 4.82 27.53 4.28
C LYS A 109 5.59 26.38 3.64
N PHE A 110 5.21 26.01 2.42
CA PHE A 110 5.97 25.04 1.65
C PHE A 110 7.34 25.63 1.32
N THR A 111 8.38 24.82 1.45
CA THR A 111 9.73 25.14 1.00
C THR A 111 10.11 24.07 -0.01
N ALA A 112 10.64 24.48 -1.17
CA ALA A 112 11.03 23.57 -2.27
C ALA A 112 12.23 22.65 -1.94
N ASP A 113 12.55 22.49 -0.65
CA ASP A 113 13.57 21.57 -0.17
C ASP A 113 13.08 20.12 -0.31
N PRO A 114 13.89 19.22 -0.91
CA PRO A 114 13.58 17.78 -0.96
C PRO A 114 13.46 17.12 0.43
N GLU A 115 13.97 17.78 1.47
CA GLU A 115 13.88 17.36 2.87
C GLU A 115 12.49 17.63 3.48
N THR A 116 11.67 18.49 2.89
CA THR A 116 10.29 18.75 3.32
C THR A 116 9.47 17.46 3.23
N ILE A 117 8.84 17.06 4.34
CA ILE A 117 8.02 15.85 4.42
C ILE A 117 6.72 16.22 5.10
N ARG A 118 5.62 16.19 4.35
CA ARG A 118 4.28 16.38 4.88
C ARG A 118 3.71 15.11 5.50
N THR A 119 2.55 15.26 6.14
CA THR A 119 1.79 14.12 6.67
C THR A 119 1.32 13.19 5.54
N GLY A 120 0.92 11.99 5.91
CA GLY A 120 0.19 11.10 5.02
C GLY A 120 -1.18 10.78 5.60
N VAL A 121 -1.89 9.90 4.90
CA VAL A 121 -3.24 9.48 5.27
C VAL A 121 -3.31 7.97 5.41
N ILE A 122 -4.36 7.49 6.06
CA ILE A 122 -4.69 6.07 6.09
C ILE A 122 -5.90 5.85 5.20
N GLY A 123 -5.79 4.92 4.27
CA GLY A 123 -6.85 4.54 3.36
C GLY A 123 -7.31 3.11 3.56
N LEU A 124 -8.52 2.83 3.09
CA LEU A 124 -9.08 1.49 2.97
C LEU A 124 -9.12 1.12 1.49
N LYS A 125 -8.44 0.04 1.12
CA LYS A 125 -8.42 -0.44 -0.26
C LYS A 125 -9.79 -1.01 -0.63
N LEU A 126 -10.51 -0.43 -1.58
CA LEU A 126 -11.81 -0.96 -2.00
C LEU A 126 -11.65 -2.08 -3.04
N GLY A 127 -10.92 -1.80 -4.11
CA GLY A 127 -10.77 -2.71 -5.24
C GLY A 127 -10.00 -2.08 -6.38
N THR A 128 -10.07 -2.70 -7.56
CA THR A 128 -9.33 -2.27 -8.74
C THR A 128 -10.30 -2.08 -9.90
N LEU A 129 -10.17 -0.98 -10.64
CA LEU A 129 -10.95 -0.67 -11.83
C LEU A 129 -10.05 -0.43 -13.03
N PRO A 130 -10.49 -0.75 -14.26
CA PRO A 130 -9.82 -0.29 -15.46
C PRO A 130 -10.10 1.20 -15.69
N GLN A 131 -9.12 1.90 -16.26
CA GLN A 131 -9.22 3.28 -16.75
C GLN A 131 -8.51 3.39 -18.10
N TRP A 132 -8.82 4.45 -18.84
CA TRP A 132 -8.27 4.70 -20.17
C TRP A 132 -7.51 6.02 -20.19
N ASP A 133 -6.37 6.01 -20.88
CA ASP A 133 -5.59 7.18 -21.22
C ASP A 133 -6.25 7.87 -22.43
N LYS A 134 -6.04 9.18 -22.60
CA LYS A 134 -6.46 9.91 -23.82
C LYS A 134 -5.87 9.29 -25.10
N LYS A 135 -4.78 8.54 -24.98
CA LYS A 135 -4.15 7.77 -26.08
C LYS A 135 -4.84 6.43 -26.38
N GLY A 136 -5.95 6.11 -25.72
CA GLY A 136 -6.66 4.82 -25.89
C GLY A 136 -6.01 3.62 -25.19
N ARG A 137 -4.96 3.84 -24.39
CA ARG A 137 -4.30 2.76 -23.63
C ARG A 137 -5.11 2.43 -22.37
N LYS A 138 -5.42 1.15 -22.18
CA LYS A 138 -6.03 0.65 -20.94
C LYS A 138 -4.99 0.51 -19.84
N PHE A 139 -5.26 1.07 -18.67
CA PHE A 139 -4.50 0.83 -17.45
C PHE A 139 -5.44 0.48 -16.29
N TYR A 140 -4.89 -0.01 -15.19
CA TYR A 140 -5.66 -0.35 -14.00
C TYR A 140 -5.35 0.63 -12.87
N VAL A 141 -6.36 0.98 -12.09
CA VAL A 141 -6.26 1.82 -10.90
C VAL A 141 -6.83 1.11 -9.69
N THR A 142 -6.20 1.27 -8.55
CA THR A 142 -6.72 0.81 -7.25
C THR A 142 -7.46 1.95 -6.57
N LEU A 143 -8.68 1.67 -6.14
CA LEU A 143 -9.52 2.57 -5.35
C LEU A 143 -9.14 2.49 -3.88
N VAL A 144 -8.92 3.64 -3.27
CA VAL A 144 -8.62 3.75 -1.85
C VAL A 144 -9.49 4.83 -1.23
N GLN A 145 -10.33 4.43 -0.28
CA GLN A 145 -11.21 5.35 0.43
C GLN A 145 -10.52 5.88 1.69
N ILE A 146 -10.59 7.18 1.90
CA ILE A 146 -10.14 7.85 3.11
C ILE A 146 -11.35 8.10 3.99
N VAL A 147 -11.39 7.41 5.14
CA VAL A 147 -12.52 7.44 6.07
C VAL A 147 -12.07 7.98 7.41
N ASP A 148 -12.64 9.12 7.81
CA ASP A 148 -12.49 9.78 9.10
C ASP A 148 -11.04 9.89 9.60
N ASN A 149 -10.12 10.30 8.74
CA ASN A 149 -8.74 10.53 9.14
C ASN A 149 -8.60 11.79 9.97
N HIS A 150 -8.00 11.68 11.15
CA HIS A 150 -7.73 12.82 12.03
C HIS A 150 -6.31 12.75 12.58
N VAL A 151 -5.72 13.92 12.80
CA VAL A 151 -4.47 14.05 13.56
C VAL A 151 -4.76 13.87 15.05
N ILE A 152 -4.02 13.01 15.74
CA ILE A 152 -4.29 12.70 17.16
C ILE A 152 -3.25 13.32 18.07
N ASN A 153 -1.97 13.21 17.69
CA ASN A 153 -0.89 13.69 18.51
C ASN A 153 0.30 14.07 17.63
N TYR A 154 1.05 15.07 18.08
CA TYR A 154 2.31 15.48 17.50
C TYR A 154 3.42 15.32 18.54
N THR A 155 4.54 14.75 18.12
CA THR A 155 5.76 14.64 18.94
C THR A 155 6.87 15.42 18.24
N PRO A 156 7.45 16.45 18.89
CA PRO A 156 8.54 17.23 18.30
C PRO A 156 9.83 16.41 18.17
N PRO A 157 10.76 16.79 17.27
CA PRO A 157 11.98 16.04 16.98
C PRO A 157 12.85 15.75 18.22
N GLU A 158 12.90 16.68 19.16
CA GLU A 158 13.72 16.61 20.38
C GLU A 158 13.26 15.50 21.34
N MET A 159 11.95 15.27 21.43
CA MET A 159 11.37 14.27 22.32
C MET A 159 11.40 12.86 21.73
N ILE A 160 11.72 12.71 20.44
CA ILE A 160 11.73 11.41 19.78
C ILE A 160 13.00 10.67 20.12
N ASN A 161 12.87 9.61 20.92
CA ASN A 161 13.95 8.67 21.09
C ASN A 161 14.06 7.75 19.86
N PHE A 162 14.86 8.15 18.87
CA PHE A 162 15.05 7.35 17.66
C PHE A 162 15.62 5.93 17.97
N ARG A 163 16.22 5.67 19.16
CA ARG A 163 16.73 4.32 19.55
C ARG A 163 15.67 3.25 19.60
N THR A 164 14.44 3.66 19.83
CA THR A 164 13.30 2.75 20.00
C THR A 164 12.59 2.48 18.67
N LEU A 165 12.94 3.21 17.60
CA LEU A 165 12.33 3.06 16.28
C LEU A 165 12.87 1.82 15.56
N PHE A 166 11.96 1.06 14.96
CA PHE A 166 12.21 -0.13 14.15
C PHE A 166 12.72 0.24 12.74
N THR A 167 13.78 1.04 12.69
CA THR A 167 14.37 1.57 11.45
C THR A 167 15.82 1.12 11.31
N THR A 168 16.32 1.03 10.08
CA THR A 168 17.74 0.74 9.84
C THR A 168 18.61 1.83 10.45
N ARG A 169 19.76 1.44 11.04
CA ARG A 169 20.72 2.38 11.66
C ARG A 169 21.10 3.60 10.80
N PRO A 170 21.35 3.49 9.47
CA PRO A 170 21.69 4.66 8.64
C PRO A 170 20.53 5.65 8.53
N LEU A 171 19.34 5.20 8.12
CA LEU A 171 18.15 6.06 8.00
C LEU A 171 17.80 6.74 9.33
N ARG A 172 18.10 6.05 10.44
CA ARG A 172 17.89 6.61 11.77
C ARG A 172 18.80 7.81 12.07
N ARG A 173 20.06 7.81 11.60
CA ARG A 173 21.00 8.93 11.79
C ARG A 173 20.60 10.13 10.93
N GLU A 174 20.10 9.89 9.73
CA GLU A 174 19.64 10.94 8.81
C GLU A 174 18.41 11.69 9.35
N LEU A 175 17.49 10.97 10.00
CA LEU A 175 16.24 11.55 10.51
C LEU A 175 16.39 12.17 11.92
N GLN A 176 17.40 11.77 12.68
CA GLN A 176 17.53 12.15 14.08
C GLN A 176 17.69 13.67 14.24
N GLY A 177 16.80 14.27 15.03
CA GLY A 177 16.80 15.72 15.30
C GLY A 177 16.19 16.58 14.18
N LYS A 178 15.96 16.01 12.99
CA LYS A 178 15.39 16.74 11.84
C LYS A 178 13.87 16.63 11.73
N VAL A 179 13.32 15.45 12.00
CA VAL A 179 11.89 15.16 11.78
C VAL A 179 11.14 14.98 13.09
N GLY A 180 9.95 15.58 13.16
CA GLY A 180 8.93 15.26 14.14
C GLY A 180 8.11 14.04 13.74
N MET A 181 7.15 13.68 14.57
CA MET A 181 6.30 12.53 14.34
C MET A 181 4.84 12.86 14.63
N LEU A 182 3.99 12.60 13.65
CA LEU A 182 2.58 12.87 13.74
C LEU A 182 1.80 11.56 13.70
N VAL A 183 0.90 11.38 14.66
CA VAL A 183 0.03 10.21 14.78
C VAL A 183 -1.29 10.54 14.11
N VAL A 184 -1.65 9.76 13.08
CA VAL A 184 -2.93 9.85 12.38
C VAL A 184 -3.75 8.62 12.70
N GLY A 185 -5.05 8.81 12.93
CA GLY A 185 -5.99 7.71 13.10
C GLY A 185 -7.13 7.74 12.09
N ALA A 186 -7.60 6.55 11.73
CA ALA A 186 -8.62 6.31 10.72
C ALA A 186 -9.74 5.41 11.23
N LEU A 187 -10.93 5.59 10.62
CA LEU A 187 -12.20 4.97 11.00
C LEU A 187 -12.58 5.25 12.45
N SER A 188 -13.60 6.09 12.63
CA SER A 188 -14.24 6.27 13.93
C SER A 188 -14.87 4.97 14.40
N CYS A 189 -14.77 4.69 15.70
CA CYS A 189 -15.34 3.51 16.33
C CYS A 189 -15.88 3.89 17.70
N ASP A 190 -16.82 3.09 18.20
CA ASP A 190 -17.46 3.38 19.48
C ASP A 190 -16.47 3.29 20.64
N PRO A 191 -16.42 4.28 21.54
CA PRO A 191 -15.48 4.29 22.66
C PRO A 191 -15.70 3.14 23.66
N ARG A 192 -16.90 2.55 23.68
CA ARG A 192 -17.21 1.41 24.56
C ARG A 192 -16.37 0.18 24.25
N LYS A 193 -16.04 -0.03 22.98
CA LYS A 193 -15.32 -1.22 22.49
C LYS A 193 -13.85 -1.26 22.92
N PHE A 194 -13.31 -0.14 23.40
CA PHE A 194 -11.90 0.01 23.71
C PHE A 194 -11.64 0.26 25.20
N THR A 195 -10.40 -0.01 25.64
CA THR A 195 -9.97 0.26 27.01
C THR A 195 -9.92 1.76 27.29
N ARG A 196 -10.11 2.14 28.57
CA ARG A 196 -10.02 3.54 29.00
C ARG A 196 -8.68 4.18 28.63
N ALA A 197 -7.58 3.44 28.77
CA ALA A 197 -6.25 3.91 28.38
C ALA A 197 -6.13 4.21 26.88
N TYR A 198 -6.81 3.44 26.02
CA TYR A 198 -6.84 3.70 24.59
C TYR A 198 -7.66 4.95 24.28
N ASN A 199 -8.84 5.10 24.90
CA ASN A 199 -9.68 6.29 24.72
C ASN A 199 -8.98 7.57 25.19
N GLY A 200 -8.21 7.51 26.28
CA GLY A 200 -7.42 8.64 26.79
C GLY A 200 -6.39 9.22 25.81
N LEU A 201 -6.01 8.48 24.77
CA LEU A 201 -5.14 9.01 23.71
C LEU A 201 -5.84 10.07 22.84
N PHE A 202 -7.16 9.98 22.71
CA PHE A 202 -7.95 10.82 21.81
C PHE A 202 -8.62 11.99 22.53
N GLU A 203 -8.72 11.94 23.85
CA GLU A 203 -9.29 13.01 24.69
C GLU A 203 -8.63 14.36 24.39
N LYS A 204 -7.30 14.41 24.26
CA LYS A 204 -6.58 15.65 23.92
C LYS A 204 -6.99 16.23 22.56
N ALA A 205 -7.25 15.37 21.58
CA ALA A 205 -7.63 15.81 20.25
C ALA A 205 -9.13 16.07 20.10
N GLY A 206 -9.97 15.58 21.03
CA GLY A 206 -11.44 15.71 20.96
C GLY A 206 -12.10 14.83 19.91
N VAL A 207 -11.40 13.80 19.43
CA VAL A 207 -11.92 12.94 18.37
C VAL A 207 -12.39 11.60 18.93
N PRO A 208 -13.38 10.95 18.30
CA PRO A 208 -13.74 9.59 18.69
C PRO A 208 -12.55 8.63 18.47
N PRO A 209 -12.48 7.55 19.26
CA PRO A 209 -11.38 6.60 19.13
C PRO A 209 -11.38 5.95 17.75
N LYS A 210 -10.19 5.84 17.18
CA LYS A 210 -9.99 5.37 15.81
C LYS A 210 -9.60 3.90 15.79
N ARG A 211 -10.04 3.13 14.79
CA ARG A 211 -9.71 1.70 14.67
C ARG A 211 -8.24 1.46 14.33
N LYS A 212 -7.65 2.37 13.56
CA LYS A 212 -6.28 2.21 13.05
C LYS A 212 -5.48 3.47 13.30
N LEU A 213 -4.32 3.30 13.92
CA LEU A 213 -3.34 4.36 14.14
C LEU A 213 -2.09 4.08 13.31
N THR A 214 -1.53 5.12 12.70
CA THR A 214 -0.21 5.07 12.08
C THR A 214 0.56 6.35 12.38
N ARG A 215 1.88 6.29 12.20
CA ARG A 215 2.78 7.40 12.49
C ARG A 215 3.44 7.83 11.20
N PHE A 216 3.50 9.13 10.97
CA PHE A 216 4.22 9.75 9.86
C PHE A 216 5.37 10.56 10.42
N PHE A 217 6.53 10.44 9.77
CA PHE A 217 7.62 11.38 10.00
C PHE A 217 7.28 12.65 9.24
N ILE A 218 7.44 13.80 9.90
CA ILE A 218 7.13 15.09 9.31
C ILE A 218 8.22 16.10 9.62
N THR A 219 8.39 17.06 8.72
CA THR A 219 9.23 18.22 9.01
C THR A 219 8.55 19.18 9.99
N PRO A 220 9.30 19.96 10.78
CA PRO A 220 8.73 20.96 11.69
C PRO A 220 7.84 22.01 10.98
N ASN A 221 8.11 22.31 9.71
CA ASN A 221 7.30 23.23 8.92
C ASN A 221 5.92 22.65 8.52
N SER A 222 5.77 21.32 8.57
CA SER A 222 4.56 20.61 8.14
C SER A 222 3.69 20.14 9.30
N VAL A 223 3.79 20.81 10.45
CA VAL A 223 3.06 20.43 11.66
C VAL A 223 1.59 20.82 11.51
N ILE A 224 0.72 19.91 11.93
CA ILE A 224 -0.74 20.10 11.90
C ILE A 224 -1.25 19.94 13.34
N LYS A 225 -2.18 20.81 13.74
CA LYS A 225 -2.82 20.77 15.04
C LYS A 225 -3.54 19.41 15.26
N PRO A 226 -3.43 18.79 16.44
CA PRO A 226 -4.27 17.65 16.81
C PRO A 226 -5.77 17.98 16.72
N GLY A 227 -6.57 17.03 16.25
CA GLY A 227 -8.00 17.19 15.99
C GLY A 227 -8.34 17.54 14.54
N THR A 228 -7.38 18.02 13.74
CA THR A 228 -7.65 18.40 12.34
C THR A 228 -8.01 17.19 11.46
N PRO A 229 -9.10 17.26 10.68
CA PRO A 229 -9.48 16.22 9.72
C PRO A 229 -8.57 16.23 8.48
N LEU A 230 -8.31 15.05 7.91
CA LEU A 230 -7.54 14.86 6.68
C LEU A 230 -8.40 14.21 5.60
N TYR A 231 -8.43 14.83 4.42
CA TYR A 231 -9.25 14.40 3.29
C TYR A 231 -8.42 13.79 2.15
N ALA A 232 -9.09 13.25 1.13
CA ALA A 232 -8.43 12.77 -0.08
C ALA A 232 -7.76 13.90 -0.89
N THR A 233 -8.32 15.11 -0.82
CA THR A 233 -7.79 16.34 -1.41
C THR A 233 -6.46 16.79 -0.81
N HIS A 234 -5.97 16.11 0.23
CA HIS A 234 -4.58 16.26 0.67
C HIS A 234 -3.60 15.98 -0.48
N PHE A 235 -3.92 15.06 -1.38
CA PHE A 235 -3.13 14.81 -2.60
C PHE A 235 -3.68 15.57 -3.79
N ARG A 236 -2.81 15.85 -4.76
CA ARG A 236 -3.21 16.42 -6.05
C ARG A 236 -3.16 15.35 -7.14
N CYS A 237 -4.04 15.44 -8.12
CA CYS A 237 -3.99 14.58 -9.30
C CYS A 237 -2.68 14.83 -10.07
N GLY A 238 -2.03 13.77 -10.54
CA GLY A 238 -0.74 13.84 -11.22
C GLY A 238 0.46 13.53 -10.32
N ASP A 239 0.33 13.71 -9.01
CA ASP A 239 1.40 13.46 -8.05
C ASP A 239 1.69 11.98 -7.82
N TYR A 240 2.83 11.70 -7.19
CA TYR A 240 3.28 10.36 -6.86
C TYR A 240 3.25 10.10 -5.36
N VAL A 241 2.68 8.95 -4.98
CA VAL A 241 2.55 8.50 -3.61
C VAL A 241 3.20 7.14 -3.38
N ASP A 242 3.63 6.90 -2.15
CA ASP A 242 4.05 5.59 -1.67
C ASP A 242 2.94 4.99 -0.80
N ALA A 243 2.58 3.74 -1.10
CA ALA A 243 1.50 3.01 -0.46
C ALA A 243 2.03 1.80 0.30
N GLN A 244 1.78 1.75 1.60
CA GLN A 244 2.26 0.71 2.50
C GLN A 244 1.11 -0.03 3.16
N ALA A 245 1.05 -1.35 3.00
CA ALA A 245 0.01 -2.18 3.61
C ALA A 245 0.56 -3.56 3.98
N ARG A 246 -0.21 -4.32 4.77
CA ARG A 246 0.10 -5.73 5.03
C ARG A 246 -0.28 -6.55 3.81
N SER A 247 0.69 -7.27 3.24
CA SER A 247 0.44 -8.21 2.14
C SER A 247 -0.54 -9.30 2.56
N ILE A 248 -1.29 -9.84 1.60
CA ILE A 248 -2.19 -10.99 1.80
C ILE A 248 -1.44 -12.13 2.50
N ASP A 249 -2.08 -12.74 3.50
CA ASP A 249 -1.53 -13.90 4.21
C ASP A 249 -1.82 -15.17 3.42
N TYR A 250 -0.76 -15.89 3.05
CA TYR A 250 -0.87 -17.17 2.36
C TYR A 250 -0.57 -18.36 3.29
N GLY A 251 -0.34 -18.13 4.58
CA GLY A 251 0.00 -19.19 5.54
C GLY A 251 1.38 -19.82 5.28
N PHE A 252 1.56 -21.05 5.75
CA PHE A 252 2.81 -21.80 5.54
C PHE A 252 2.90 -22.29 4.10
N GLN A 253 3.93 -21.86 3.37
CA GLN A 253 4.10 -22.19 1.96
C GLN A 253 5.43 -22.93 1.70
N GLY A 254 5.37 -23.87 0.76
CA GLY A 254 6.55 -24.60 0.26
C GLY A 254 7.49 -23.72 -0.56
N ALA A 255 8.70 -24.23 -0.84
CA ALA A 255 9.75 -23.46 -1.51
C ALA A 255 9.38 -22.96 -2.92
N MET A 256 8.57 -23.73 -3.66
CA MET A 256 8.11 -23.35 -5.00
C MET A 256 7.25 -22.08 -4.96
N ARG A 257 6.17 -22.06 -4.17
CA ARG A 257 5.28 -20.89 -4.11
C ARG A 257 5.94 -19.70 -3.40
N ARG A 258 6.74 -19.95 -2.35
CA ARG A 258 7.37 -18.91 -1.55
C ARG A 258 8.52 -18.19 -2.24
N TYR A 259 9.32 -18.90 -3.05
CA TYR A 259 10.55 -18.38 -3.66
C TYR A 259 10.68 -18.63 -5.16
N GLY A 260 9.68 -19.23 -5.82
CA GLY A 260 9.73 -19.53 -7.25
C GLY A 260 10.70 -20.65 -7.61
N PHE A 261 10.94 -21.62 -6.71
CA PHE A 261 11.81 -22.77 -7.03
C PHE A 261 11.17 -23.63 -8.12
N ARG A 262 11.97 -24.12 -9.07
CA ARG A 262 11.50 -24.92 -10.22
C ARG A 262 10.94 -26.30 -9.81
N GLY A 263 11.45 -26.88 -8.72
CA GLY A 263 11.08 -28.23 -8.29
C GLY A 263 11.90 -29.32 -8.98
N GLY A 264 11.44 -30.56 -8.85
CA GLY A 264 11.98 -31.72 -9.56
C GLY A 264 11.39 -31.88 -10.97
N PRO A 265 12.00 -32.71 -11.83
CA PRO A 265 11.42 -33.05 -13.12
C PRO A 265 10.08 -33.78 -12.99
N SER A 266 9.33 -33.80 -14.08
CA SER A 266 8.08 -34.55 -14.23
C SER A 266 8.34 -36.07 -14.22
N ASP A 267 7.28 -36.85 -14.02
CA ASP A 267 7.34 -38.31 -13.83
C ASP A 267 8.00 -39.07 -14.98
N GLU A 268 7.98 -38.52 -16.20
CA GLU A 268 8.58 -39.09 -17.42
C GLU A 268 10.07 -39.44 -17.27
N TYR A 269 10.80 -38.75 -16.40
CA TYR A 269 12.23 -38.97 -16.17
C TYR A 269 12.52 -39.74 -14.87
N GLY A 270 11.53 -40.48 -14.34
CA GLY A 270 11.72 -41.37 -13.19
C GLY A 270 11.88 -40.65 -11.84
N ALA A 271 11.40 -39.40 -11.73
CA ALA A 271 11.48 -38.65 -10.49
C ALA A 271 10.58 -39.27 -9.40
N THR A 272 11.16 -39.76 -8.30
CA THR A 272 10.38 -40.35 -7.19
C THR A 272 10.27 -39.37 -6.02
N LYS A 273 9.04 -38.97 -5.68
CA LYS A 273 8.70 -38.14 -4.49
C LYS A 273 9.51 -36.83 -4.39
N PHE A 274 9.97 -36.26 -5.51
CA PHE A 274 10.84 -35.06 -5.54
C PHE A 274 10.25 -33.86 -6.30
N HIS A 275 9.05 -33.96 -6.86
CA HIS A 275 8.46 -32.91 -7.72
C HIS A 275 8.43 -31.51 -7.09
N ARG A 276 8.13 -31.40 -5.79
CA ARG A 276 8.00 -30.11 -5.08
C ARG A 276 9.03 -29.89 -3.98
N LYS A 277 10.04 -30.76 -3.91
CA LYS A 277 11.12 -30.65 -2.92
C LYS A 277 12.05 -29.49 -3.26
N ARG A 278 12.74 -29.00 -2.24
CA ARG A 278 13.62 -27.83 -2.32
C ARG A 278 14.96 -28.13 -3.02
N GLY A 279 15.39 -29.39 -3.01
CA GLY A 279 16.76 -29.79 -3.39
C GLY A 279 17.81 -29.45 -2.32
N THR A 280 19.06 -29.30 -2.76
CA THR A 280 20.25 -29.09 -1.91
C THR A 280 20.20 -27.80 -1.09
N VAL A 281 20.62 -27.84 0.18
CA VAL A 281 20.52 -26.70 1.15
C VAL A 281 21.77 -25.83 1.19
N GLY A 282 22.93 -26.43 0.97
CA GLY A 282 24.21 -25.75 1.05
C GLY A 282 25.33 -26.64 0.50
N SER A 283 26.55 -26.17 0.65
CA SER A 283 27.76 -26.91 0.29
C SER A 283 28.31 -27.65 1.51
N GLY A 284 28.79 -28.89 1.32
CA GLY A 284 29.37 -29.70 2.38
C GLY A 284 30.59 -29.08 3.09
N ARG A 285 31.25 -28.08 2.47
CA ARG A 285 32.40 -27.36 3.08
C ARG A 285 32.00 -26.52 4.29
N LYS A 286 30.75 -26.04 4.33
CA LYS A 286 30.20 -25.32 5.48
C LYS A 286 29.22 -26.29 6.13
N HIS A 287 29.64 -26.97 7.18
CA HIS A 287 28.84 -27.94 7.96
C HIS A 287 27.65 -27.28 8.72
N LYS A 288 27.13 -26.16 8.21
CA LYS A 288 25.99 -25.43 8.74
C LYS A 288 25.21 -24.79 7.60
N ILE A 289 23.93 -24.57 7.84
CA ILE A 289 23.06 -23.85 6.93
C ILE A 289 23.34 -22.35 7.12
N LEU A 290 23.57 -21.63 6.02
CA LEU A 290 23.83 -20.20 6.09
C LEU A 290 22.56 -19.44 6.56
N PRO A 291 22.68 -18.44 7.43
CA PRO A 291 21.53 -17.63 7.83
C PRO A 291 20.94 -16.93 6.61
N GLY A 292 19.61 -16.87 6.53
CA GLY A 292 18.89 -16.33 5.36
C GLY A 292 18.72 -17.32 4.19
N THR A 293 19.12 -18.60 4.35
CA THR A 293 18.84 -19.63 3.34
C THR A 293 17.33 -19.77 3.13
N ARG A 294 16.90 -19.76 1.86
CA ARG A 294 15.51 -19.87 1.44
C ARG A 294 14.95 -21.27 1.77
N MET A 295 13.87 -21.34 2.56
CA MET A 295 13.19 -22.57 3.01
C MET A 295 11.67 -22.42 3.12
N ALA A 296 10.91 -23.52 3.18
CA ALA A 296 9.47 -23.45 3.43
C ALA A 296 9.14 -22.65 4.71
N GLY A 297 7.99 -21.99 4.75
CA GLY A 297 7.61 -21.16 5.90
C GLY A 297 6.48 -20.19 5.60
N LEU A 298 6.13 -19.36 6.60
CA LEU A 298 5.09 -18.34 6.48
C LEU A 298 5.39 -17.37 5.32
N MET A 299 4.43 -17.23 4.41
CA MET A 299 4.46 -16.33 3.27
C MET A 299 3.33 -15.30 3.38
N GLY A 300 3.65 -14.03 3.11
CA GLY A 300 2.68 -12.95 3.25
C GLY A 300 2.62 -12.38 4.67
N ASN A 301 1.52 -11.70 4.99
CA ASN A 301 1.25 -11.03 6.28
C ASN A 301 2.35 -10.07 6.77
N LYS A 302 3.16 -9.55 5.86
CA LYS A 302 4.26 -8.61 6.14
C LYS A 302 3.91 -7.23 5.62
N LEU A 303 4.46 -6.20 6.25
CA LEU A 303 4.31 -4.83 5.80
C LEU A 303 5.15 -4.62 4.53
N VAL A 304 4.50 -4.30 3.42
CA VAL A 304 5.15 -4.06 2.12
C VAL A 304 4.77 -2.66 1.67
N MET A 305 5.75 -1.92 1.15
CA MET A 305 5.57 -0.59 0.59
C MET A 305 5.81 -0.64 -0.92
N MET A 306 4.85 -0.18 -1.70
CA MET A 306 5.02 0.12 -3.12
C MET A 306 5.26 1.62 -3.27
N LYS A 307 6.25 1.96 -4.08
CA LYS A 307 6.69 3.35 -4.25
C LYS A 307 6.35 3.89 -5.62
N GLY A 308 6.11 5.20 -5.71
CA GLY A 308 5.95 5.91 -6.98
C GLY A 308 4.65 5.60 -7.72
N LEU A 309 3.55 5.45 -7.00
CA LEU A 309 2.22 5.28 -7.61
C LEU A 309 1.65 6.65 -7.97
N LYS A 310 1.31 6.87 -9.24
CA LYS A 310 0.67 8.11 -9.69
C LYS A 310 -0.79 8.18 -9.22
N VAL A 311 -1.25 9.36 -8.79
CA VAL A 311 -2.65 9.65 -8.48
C VAL A 311 -3.36 10.09 -9.76
N TRP A 312 -4.35 9.34 -10.21
CA TRP A 312 -5.01 9.56 -11.51
C TRP A 312 -6.30 10.35 -11.42
N ARG A 313 -7.08 10.11 -10.35
CA ARG A 313 -8.38 10.72 -10.09
C ARG A 313 -8.57 10.81 -8.58
N ILE A 314 -9.28 11.83 -8.14
CA ILE A 314 -9.69 12.03 -6.74
C ILE A 314 -11.16 12.36 -6.75
N ASN A 315 -11.97 11.63 -5.98
CA ASN A 315 -13.36 11.97 -5.74
C ASN A 315 -13.46 12.64 -4.36
N THR A 316 -13.91 13.89 -4.34
CA THR A 316 -13.95 14.76 -3.15
C THR A 316 -15.15 14.44 -2.26
N LYS A 317 -16.27 14.03 -2.85
CA LYS A 317 -17.53 13.67 -2.16
C LYS A 317 -17.38 12.42 -1.30
N TYR A 318 -16.83 11.36 -1.85
CA TYR A 318 -16.63 10.08 -1.16
C TYR A 318 -15.23 9.89 -0.57
N ASN A 319 -14.35 10.89 -0.73
CA ASN A 319 -12.94 10.85 -0.32
C ASN A 319 -12.19 9.62 -0.89
N ILE A 320 -12.31 9.37 -2.20
CA ILE A 320 -11.67 8.22 -2.85
C ILE A 320 -10.48 8.68 -3.69
N LEU A 321 -9.34 8.02 -3.49
CA LEU A 321 -8.14 8.14 -4.31
C LEU A 321 -8.05 6.99 -5.33
N TYR A 322 -7.69 7.33 -6.56
CA TYR A 322 -7.46 6.37 -7.64
C TYR A 322 -5.94 6.29 -7.89
N LEU A 323 -5.31 5.26 -7.34
CA LEU A 323 -3.86 5.04 -7.46
C LEU A 323 -3.53 4.17 -8.67
N MET A 324 -2.43 4.48 -9.35
CA MET A 324 -1.96 3.67 -10.47
C MET A 324 -1.64 2.23 -10.08
N GLY A 325 -2.07 1.28 -10.91
CA GLY A 325 -1.68 -0.11 -10.87
C GLY A 325 -2.65 -1.02 -10.11
N PRO A 326 -2.75 -2.30 -10.50
CA PRO A 326 -3.58 -3.29 -9.80
C PRO A 326 -2.90 -3.88 -8.56
N SER A 327 -1.58 -3.74 -8.46
CA SER A 327 -0.73 -4.52 -7.55
C SER A 327 -0.57 -3.93 -6.16
N VAL A 328 -1.34 -2.88 -5.82
CA VAL A 328 -1.27 -2.20 -4.51
C VAL A 328 -1.39 -3.23 -3.38
N PRO A 329 -0.49 -3.22 -2.39
CA PRO A 329 -0.35 -4.31 -1.44
C PRO A 329 -1.59 -4.46 -0.55
N GLY A 330 -1.88 -5.70 -0.17
CA GLY A 330 -2.92 -6.05 0.80
C GLY A 330 -4.27 -6.47 0.18
N PRO A 331 -5.10 -7.13 1.00
CA PRO A 331 -6.44 -7.57 0.59
C PRO A 331 -7.39 -6.39 0.39
N ASN A 332 -8.50 -6.62 -0.29
CA ASN A 332 -9.61 -5.67 -0.33
C ASN A 332 -10.14 -5.45 1.10
N HIS A 333 -10.59 -4.22 1.36
CA HIS A 333 -10.92 -3.66 2.66
C HIS A 333 -9.76 -3.65 3.68
N GLY A 334 -8.53 -3.89 3.22
CA GLY A 334 -7.32 -3.76 4.03
C GLY A 334 -6.92 -2.30 4.27
N TYR A 335 -6.29 -2.06 5.42
CA TYR A 335 -5.70 -0.76 5.74
C TYR A 335 -4.42 -0.52 4.95
N MET A 336 -4.26 0.72 4.52
CA MET A 336 -3.10 1.18 3.82
C MET A 336 -2.66 2.54 4.33
N ARG A 337 -1.36 2.67 4.58
CA ARG A 337 -0.71 3.95 4.85
C ARG A 337 -0.27 4.55 3.53
N ILE A 338 -0.76 5.73 3.19
CA ILE A 338 -0.38 6.48 1.99
C ILE A 338 0.38 7.72 2.43
N GLN A 339 1.48 8.01 1.76
CA GLN A 339 2.27 9.22 1.95
C GLN A 339 2.86 9.64 0.61
N ASP A 340 3.44 10.82 0.55
CA ASP A 340 4.20 11.24 -0.63
C ASP A 340 5.32 10.28 -0.99
N SER A 341 5.68 10.30 -2.27
CA SER A 341 6.76 9.45 -2.71
C SER A 341 8.09 9.83 -2.08
N THR A 342 8.78 8.82 -1.55
CA THR A 342 10.14 8.95 -1.03
C THR A 342 11.20 8.97 -2.13
N LEU A 343 10.81 8.78 -3.39
CA LEU A 343 11.72 8.77 -4.53
C LEU A 343 12.20 10.19 -4.85
N TYR A 344 13.51 10.38 -4.86
CA TYR A 344 14.16 11.68 -5.05
C TYR A 344 13.78 12.36 -6.36
N GLU A 345 13.70 11.60 -7.47
CA GLU A 345 13.27 12.11 -8.78
C GLU A 345 11.86 12.70 -8.77
N ARG A 346 10.97 12.19 -7.92
CA ARG A 346 9.60 12.67 -7.81
C ARG A 346 9.50 13.89 -6.91
N LYS A 347 10.28 13.93 -5.83
CA LYS A 347 10.36 15.09 -4.93
C LYS A 347 10.84 16.36 -5.62
N LYS A 348 11.78 16.24 -6.56
CA LYS A 348 12.31 17.38 -7.34
C LYS A 348 11.29 18.08 -8.23
N LEU A 349 10.16 17.42 -8.51
CA LEU A 349 9.11 18.01 -9.36
C LEU A 349 8.35 19.12 -8.64
N PHE A 350 8.43 19.18 -7.31
CA PHE A 350 7.78 20.21 -6.53
C PHE A 350 8.59 21.50 -6.55
N THR A 351 7.96 22.56 -7.02
CA THR A 351 8.46 23.94 -6.95
C THR A 351 7.59 24.74 -5.98
N GLU A 352 8.01 25.96 -5.62
CA GLU A 352 7.21 26.84 -4.74
C GLU A 352 5.86 27.22 -5.35
N GLU A 353 5.73 27.18 -6.68
CA GLU A 353 4.48 27.43 -7.39
C GLU A 353 3.68 26.13 -7.62
N ASN A 354 4.37 25.02 -7.87
CA ASN A 354 3.77 23.74 -8.22
C ASN A 354 4.01 22.70 -7.12
N HIS A 355 3.27 22.83 -6.01
CA HIS A 355 3.26 21.86 -4.93
C HIS A 355 1.82 21.45 -4.57
N PRO A 356 1.63 20.27 -3.95
CA PRO A 356 0.34 19.90 -3.41
C PRO A 356 0.03 20.72 -2.14
N PRO A 357 -1.23 20.75 -1.67
CA PRO A 357 -1.61 21.59 -0.54
C PRO A 357 -0.78 21.28 0.71
N PHE A 358 -0.29 22.35 1.35
CA PHE A 358 0.66 22.28 2.46
C PHE A 358 0.19 23.16 3.63
N PRO A 359 0.26 22.70 4.89
CA PRO A 359 0.67 21.35 5.34
C PRO A 359 -0.35 20.25 5.03
N THR A 360 -1.61 20.64 4.79
CA THR A 360 -2.71 19.81 4.29
C THR A 360 -3.74 20.70 3.58
N TYR A 361 -4.70 20.09 2.90
CA TYR A 361 -5.88 20.81 2.38
C TYR A 361 -6.86 21.12 3.52
N TYR A 362 -7.26 22.39 3.63
CA TYR A 362 -8.35 22.85 4.49
C TYR A 362 -9.54 23.25 3.61
N ARG A 363 -10.76 22.94 4.04
CA ARG A 363 -11.98 23.29 3.29
C ARG A 363 -12.25 24.79 3.29
N ASP A 364 -11.81 25.48 4.34
CA ASP A 364 -12.07 26.91 4.54
C ASP A 364 -11.20 27.81 3.65
N ASP A 365 -10.10 27.29 3.10
CA ASP A 365 -9.11 28.07 2.35
C ASP A 365 -9.59 28.52 0.95
N ASN A 366 -10.65 27.90 0.41
CA ASN A 366 -11.14 28.15 -0.96
C ASN A 366 -12.23 29.23 -1.05
N ASP A 367 -12.26 30.21 -0.13
CA ASP A 367 -13.28 31.28 -0.09
C ASP A 367 -14.73 30.75 -0.16
N GLY A 368 -14.97 29.57 0.41
CA GLY A 368 -16.28 28.90 0.39
C GLY A 368 -16.67 28.25 -0.95
N LYS A 369 -15.82 28.26 -1.98
CA LYS A 369 -16.08 27.53 -3.23
C LYS A 369 -15.80 26.04 -3.06
N PRO A 370 -16.81 25.16 -3.22
CA PRO A 370 -16.58 23.73 -3.18
C PRO A 370 -15.70 23.31 -4.38
N LEU A 371 -14.75 22.41 -4.14
CA LEU A 371 -14.04 21.75 -5.22
C LEU A 371 -15.02 20.91 -6.05
N ASP A 372 -14.67 20.70 -7.31
CA ASP A 372 -15.38 19.76 -8.17
C ASP A 372 -15.51 18.38 -7.49
N GLU A 373 -16.61 17.68 -7.75
CA GLU A 373 -16.84 16.35 -7.19
C GLU A 373 -15.71 15.38 -7.59
N GLU A 374 -15.15 15.57 -8.78
CA GLU A 374 -14.11 14.72 -9.35
C GLU A 374 -12.96 15.50 -9.98
N LEU A 375 -11.77 15.28 -9.44
CA LEU A 375 -10.53 15.81 -9.98
C LEU A 375 -9.85 14.73 -10.82
N PHE A 376 -9.37 15.11 -12.00
CA PHE A 376 -8.73 14.20 -12.96
C PHE A 376 -7.33 14.70 -13.30
N ALA A 377 -6.37 13.79 -13.47
CA ALA A 377 -5.07 14.13 -14.05
C ALA A 377 -5.21 14.44 -15.55
N ASP A 378 -4.33 15.25 -16.12
CA ASP A 378 -4.43 15.69 -17.52
C ASP A 378 -4.38 14.55 -18.55
N ASP A 379 -3.71 13.45 -18.20
CA ASP A 379 -3.51 12.30 -19.07
C ASP A 379 -4.73 11.35 -19.12
N ILE A 380 -5.68 11.43 -18.16
CA ILE A 380 -6.80 10.49 -18.11
C ILE A 380 -7.94 10.91 -19.04
N TYR A 381 -8.56 9.94 -19.70
CA TYR A 381 -9.80 10.15 -20.42
C TYR A 381 -10.99 10.26 -19.45
N ARG A 382 -11.81 11.30 -19.61
CA ARG A 382 -13.04 11.48 -18.84
C ARG A 382 -14.20 10.83 -19.59
N PHE A 383 -14.99 9.99 -18.94
CA PHE A 383 -16.09 9.29 -19.59
C PHE A 383 -17.22 10.21 -20.06
N ASP A 384 -17.29 11.43 -19.53
CA ASP A 384 -18.28 12.43 -19.95
C ASP A 384 -17.89 13.11 -21.27
N GLN A 385 -16.63 12.99 -21.70
CA GLN A 385 -16.14 13.56 -22.95
C GLN A 385 -16.55 12.68 -24.14
N PRO A 386 -16.64 13.24 -25.37
CA PRO A 386 -16.95 12.46 -26.56
C PRO A 386 -15.94 11.33 -26.77
N THR A 387 -16.36 10.28 -27.48
CA THR A 387 -15.52 9.11 -27.78
C THR A 387 -14.23 9.55 -28.46
N LEU A 388 -13.11 8.96 -28.03
CA LEU A 388 -11.78 9.23 -28.59
C LEU A 388 -11.75 8.87 -30.08
N THR A 389 -11.54 9.85 -30.94
CA THR A 389 -11.17 9.66 -32.35
C THR A 389 -9.64 9.65 -32.43
N LEU A 390 -9.07 8.46 -32.68
CA LEU A 390 -7.65 8.34 -32.95
C LEU A 390 -7.47 8.57 -34.45
N ASP A 391 -7.11 9.79 -34.84
CA ASP A 391 -6.66 10.06 -36.20
C ASP A 391 -5.51 9.09 -36.53
N ASP A 392 -5.56 8.49 -37.72
CA ASP A 392 -4.74 7.34 -38.14
C ASP A 392 -3.35 7.35 -37.53
N VAL A 393 -3.18 6.59 -36.46
CA VAL A 393 -1.87 6.34 -35.87
C VAL A 393 -1.06 5.72 -36.98
N GLN A 394 -0.03 6.41 -37.46
CA GLN A 394 0.98 5.83 -38.33
C GLN A 394 1.51 4.58 -37.62
N VAL A 395 0.99 3.42 -38.02
CA VAL A 395 1.42 2.13 -37.51
C VAL A 395 2.83 1.98 -38.06
N THR A 396 3.82 2.45 -37.32
CA THR A 396 5.21 2.09 -37.58
C THR A 396 5.26 0.58 -37.38
N PRO A 397 5.48 -0.21 -38.45
CA PRO A 397 5.52 -1.66 -38.31
C PRO A 397 6.66 -1.96 -37.34
N LEU A 398 6.35 -2.70 -36.26
CA LEU A 398 7.36 -3.20 -35.34
C LEU A 398 8.39 -3.97 -36.18
N THR A 399 9.56 -3.38 -36.38
CA THR A 399 10.63 -4.01 -37.14
C THR A 399 11.03 -5.23 -36.34
N SER A 400 10.67 -6.42 -36.83
CA SER A 400 11.13 -7.66 -36.21
C SER A 400 12.66 -7.62 -36.20
N ARG A 401 13.26 -7.49 -35.01
CA ARG A 401 14.69 -7.74 -34.87
C ARG A 401 14.89 -9.23 -35.16
N ARG A 402 15.23 -9.56 -36.40
CA ARG A 402 15.79 -10.86 -36.76
C ARG A 402 17.10 -11.01 -35.98
N THR A 403 17.06 -11.66 -34.83
CA THR A 403 18.27 -12.18 -34.21
C THR A 403 18.78 -13.30 -35.10
N THR A 404 19.81 -13.05 -35.90
CA THR A 404 20.55 -14.11 -36.59
C THR A 404 21.24 -14.96 -35.53
N ALA A 405 20.63 -16.08 -35.16
CA ALA A 405 21.33 -17.12 -34.42
C ALA A 405 22.42 -17.70 -35.33
N LYS A 406 23.70 -17.46 -35.00
CA LYS A 406 24.82 -18.13 -35.67
C LYS A 406 24.79 -19.61 -35.26
N THR A 407 24.28 -20.47 -36.12
CA THR A 407 24.40 -21.92 -35.96
C THR A 407 25.86 -22.30 -36.21
N ALA A 408 26.57 -22.72 -35.17
CA ALA A 408 27.94 -23.22 -35.29
C ALA A 408 27.92 -24.50 -36.15
N GLN A 409 28.59 -24.48 -37.29
CA GLN A 409 28.80 -25.68 -38.09
C GLN A 409 29.71 -26.64 -37.31
N LYS A 410 29.17 -27.82 -37.00
CA LYS A 410 29.93 -28.92 -36.42
C LYS A 410 30.89 -29.43 -37.51
N LYS A 411 32.19 -29.20 -37.36
CA LYS A 411 33.22 -29.82 -38.22
C LYS A 411 33.06 -31.33 -38.12
N LYS A 412 32.96 -31.99 -39.28
CA LYS A 412 32.97 -33.44 -39.43
C LYS A 412 34.31 -34.01 -39.00
#